data_AF-A0A842R796-F1
#
_entry.id   AF-A0A842R796-F1
#
_cell.length_a   1.000
_cell.length_b   1.000
_cell.length_c   1.000
_cell.angle_alpha   90.00
_cell.angle_beta   90.00
_cell.angle_gamma   90.00
#
_symmetry.space_group_name_H-M   'P 1'
#
loop_
_entity.id
_entity.type
_entity.pdbx_description
1 polymer ?
#
loop_
_entity_poly.entity_id
_entity_poly.type
_entity_poly.pdbx_seq_one_letter_code
_entity_poly.pdbx_strand_id
1 'polypeptide(L)' 'MANKTLEVTEEVYQLLTSLKKEEESYGELLKRLVKGNSELLLQLWGKVEKEEEKQELEEIKKMLEELRNEERERTEE' A
#
# COMPACT_ATOMS: atom_id res chain seq x y z
N MET A 1 -5.71 -23.71 -2.11
CA MET A 1 -5.50 -22.29 -1.74
C MET A 1 -6.61 -21.88 -0.80
N ALA A 2 -6.31 -21.07 0.22
CA ALA A 2 -7.37 -20.50 1.06
C ALA A 2 -7.95 -19.29 0.32
N ASN A 3 -9.27 -19.29 0.07
CA ASN A 3 -9.95 -18.17 -0.55
C ASN A 3 -10.60 -17.32 0.54
N LYS A 4 -10.44 -16.00 0.42
CA LYS A 4 -11.14 -15.00 1.23
C LYS A 4 -11.77 -13.98 0.28
N THR A 5 -12.99 -13.58 0.59
CA THR A 5 -13.71 -12.52 -0.12
C THR A 5 -13.50 -11.21 0.61
N LEU A 6 -13.26 -10.14 -0.14
CA LEU A 6 -13.12 -8.79 0.38
C LEU A 6 -14.11 -7.90 -0.36
N GLU A 7 -14.97 -7.21 0.38
CA GLU A 7 -15.94 -6.28 -0.18
C GLU A 7 -15.32 -4.89 -0.28
N VAL A 8 -15.50 -4.24 -1.41
CA VAL A 8 -15.00 -2.89 -1.69
C VAL A 8 -16.10 -2.07 -2.33
N THR A 9 -15.99 -0.75 -2.25
CA THR A 9 -16.88 0.15 -3.00
C THR A 9 -16.57 0.07 -4.50
N GLU A 10 -17.55 0.46 -5.32
CA GLU A 10 -17.38 0.51 -6.77
C GLU A 10 -16.22 1.44 -7.17
N GLU A 11 -16.07 2.58 -6.50
CA GLU A 11 -14.96 3.51 -6.73
C GLU A 11 -13.60 2.84 -6.53
N VAL A 12 -13.43 2.08 -5.45
CA VAL A 12 -12.19 1.34 -5.17
C VAL A 12 -11.98 0.24 -6.22
N TYR A 13 -13.03 -0.45 -6.65
CA TYR A 13 -12.93 -1.46 -7.70
C TYR A 13 -12.45 -0.86 -9.02
N GLN A 14 -12.97 0.29 -9.42
CA GLN A 14 -12.55 1.00 -10.64
C GLN A 14 -11.07 1.43 -10.55
N LEU A 15 -10.64 1.95 -9.40
CA LEU A 15 -9.24 2.30 -9.16
C LEU A 15 -8.33 1.07 -9.28
N LEU A 16 -8.68 -0.04 -8.62
CA LEU A 16 -7.92 -1.28 -8.71
C LEU A 16 -7.86 -1.79 -10.15
N THR A 17 -8.96 -1.73 -10.89
CA THR A 17 -9.04 -2.13 -12.30
C THR A 17 -8.09 -1.29 -13.17
N SER A 18 -8.03 0.02 -12.95
CA SER A 18 -7.15 0.92 -13.70
C SER A 18 -5.65 0.65 -13.50
N LEU A 19 -5.27 0.03 -12.36
CA LEU A 19 -3.89 -0.26 -11.98
C LEU A 19 -3.47 -1.72 -12.27
N LYS A 20 -4.44 -2.58 -12.57
CA LYS A 20 -4.27 -4.00 -12.83
C LYS A 20 -3.70 -4.21 -14.23
N LYS A 21 -2.68 -5.06 -14.36
CA LYS A 21 -2.21 -5.51 -15.68
C LYS A 21 -3.16 -6.55 -16.27
N GLU A 22 -3.19 -6.67 -17.59
CA GLU A 22 -4.14 -7.53 -18.32
C GLU A 22 -4.14 -8.98 -17.79
N GLU A 23 -2.95 -9.58 -17.68
CA GLU A 23 -2.72 -10.97 -17.22
C GLU A 23 -2.64 -11.12 -15.68
N GLU A 24 -2.61 -10.02 -14.93
CA GLU A 24 -2.38 -10.04 -13.47
C GLU A 24 -3.69 -10.32 -12.71
N SER A 25 -3.67 -11.12 -11.64
CA SER A 25 -4.83 -11.26 -10.75
C SER A 25 -4.92 -10.10 -9.74
N TYR A 26 -6.11 -9.83 -9.18
CA TYR A 26 -6.24 -8.82 -8.10
C TYR A 26 -5.38 -9.15 -6.87
N GLY A 27 -5.18 -10.44 -6.56
CA GLY A 27 -4.28 -10.85 -5.47
C GLY A 27 -2.82 -10.48 -5.75
N GLU A 28 -2.37 -10.60 -6.99
CA GLU A 28 -1.02 -10.19 -7.41
C GLU A 28 -0.88 -8.68 -7.46
N LEU A 29 -1.90 -7.96 -7.93
CA LEU A 29 -1.96 -6.50 -7.86
C LEU A 29 -1.80 -6.04 -6.41
N LEU A 30 -2.63 -6.55 -5.50
CA LEU A 30 -2.57 -6.19 -4.08
C LEU A 30 -1.19 -6.52 -3.51
N LYS A 31 -0.66 -7.72 -3.79
CA LYS A 31 0.69 -8.13 -3.37
C LYS A 31 1.78 -7.19 -3.90
N ARG A 32 1.64 -6.69 -5.13
CA ARG A 32 2.55 -5.73 -5.76
C ARG A 32 2.43 -4.34 -5.14
N LEU A 33 1.22 -3.88 -4.85
CA LEU A 33 0.97 -2.60 -4.20
C LEU A 33 1.49 -2.57 -2.75
N VAL A 34 1.46 -3.71 -2.04
CA VAL A 34 2.00 -3.80 -0.68
C VAL A 34 3.45 -4.26 -0.62
N LYS A 35 4.04 -4.72 -1.73
CA LYS A 35 5.45 -5.12 -1.78
C LYS A 35 6.32 -3.87 -1.62
N GLY A 36 7.05 -3.79 -0.52
CA GLY A 36 7.85 -2.63 -0.11
C GLY A 36 7.39 -2.05 1.23
N ASN A 37 6.09 -2.14 1.54
CA ASN A 37 5.49 -1.52 2.73
C ASN A 37 4.76 -2.53 3.63
N SER A 38 4.90 -3.84 3.39
CA SER A 38 4.09 -4.86 4.07
C SER A 38 4.27 -4.86 5.60
N GLU A 39 5.49 -4.65 6.07
CA GLU A 39 5.80 -4.65 7.51
C GLU A 39 5.27 -3.39 8.20
N LEU A 40 5.39 -2.25 7.52
CA LEU A 40 4.88 -0.96 7.96
C LEU A 40 3.35 -0.89 7.94
N LEU A 41 2.72 -1.41 6.89
CA LEU A 41 1.26 -1.49 6.77
C LEU A 41 0.66 -2.41 7.84
N LEU A 42 1.37 -3.49 8.21
CA LEU A 42 0.98 -4.35 9.33
C LEU A 42 1.14 -3.64 10.68
N GLN A 43 2.21 -2.84 10.87
CA GLN A 43 2.39 -2.04 12.09
C GLN A 43 1.35 -0.93 12.24
N LEU A 44 0.84 -0.40 11.13
CA LEU A 44 -0.22 0.61 11.10
C LEU A 44 -1.63 0.03 11.20
N TRP A 45 -1.80 -1.27 10.97
CA TRP A 45 -3.11 -1.92 10.97
C TRP A 45 -3.72 -1.91 12.39
N GLY A 46 -4.72 -1.06 12.61
CA GLY A 46 -5.37 -0.86 13.91
C GLY A 46 -4.86 0.34 14.72
N LYS A 47 -3.79 1.02 14.27
CA LYS A 47 -3.27 2.26 14.88
C LYS A 47 -3.86 3.56 14.29
N VAL A 48 -4.81 3.46 13.36
CA VAL A 48 -5.39 4.64 12.69
C VAL A 48 -6.64 5.16 13.42
N GLU A 49 -7.07 4.50 14.51
CA GLU A 49 -8.30 4.84 15.22
C GLU A 49 -8.12 5.82 16.38
N LYS A 50 -6.88 6.15 16.78
CA LYS A 50 -6.62 7.05 17.92
C LYS A 50 -5.85 8.30 17.50
N GLU A 51 -6.34 9.45 17.92
CA GLU A 51 -5.79 10.78 17.62
C GLU A 51 -4.32 10.92 18.07
N GLU A 52 -3.91 10.18 19.11
CA GLU A 52 -2.54 10.11 19.64
C GLU A 52 -1.55 9.43 18.67
N GLU A 53 -2.03 8.56 17.78
CA GLU A 53 -1.21 7.80 16.83
C GLU A 53 -0.97 8.55 15.50
N LYS A 54 -1.54 9.76 15.34
CA LYS A 54 -1.32 10.63 14.17
C LYS A 54 0.13 11.08 14.02
N GLN A 55 0.86 11.27 15.13
CA GLN A 55 2.28 11.64 15.07
C GLN A 55 3.14 10.49 14.53
N GLU A 56 2.91 9.25 15.00
CA GLU A 56 3.58 8.06 14.46
C GLU A 56 3.28 7.88 12.96
N LEU A 57 2.04 8.16 12.55
CA LEU A 57 1.61 8.05 11.16
C LEU A 57 2.31 9.08 10.25
N GLU A 58 2.59 10.28 10.76
CA GLU A 58 3.27 11.33 10.02
C GLU A 58 4.77 11.06 9.87
N GLU A 59 5.42 10.52 10.91
CA GLU A 59 6.81 10.05 10.83
C GLU A 59 6.96 8.92 9.80
N ILE A 60 5.99 8.01 9.78
CA ILE A 60 5.96 6.91 8.82
C ILE A 60 5.78 7.41 7.38
N LYS A 61 4.90 8.38 7.13
CA LYS A 61 4.77 8.99 5.79
C LYS A 61 6.09 9.61 5.33
N LYS A 62 6.79 10.28 6.23
CA LYS A 62 8.07 10.93 5.93
C LYS A 62 9.14 9.90 5.53
N MET A 63 9.25 8.80 6.27
CA MET A 63 10.14 7.68 5.91
C MET A 63 9.82 7.09 4.53
N LEU A 64 8.52 6.94 4.21
CA LEU A 64 8.10 6.43 2.90
C LEU A 64 8.42 7.39 1.74
N GLU A 65 8.36 8.68 2.00
CA GLU A 65 8.74 9.71 1.03
C GLU A 65 10.25 9.73 0.79
N GLU A 66 11.05 9.58 1.84
CA GLU A 66 12.51 9.44 1.76
C GLU A 66 12.91 8.19 0.94
N LEU A 67 12.36 7.01 1.24
CA LEU A 67 12.60 5.78 0.48
C LEU A 67 12.21 5.91 -1.00
N ARG A 68 11.12 6.62 -1.29
CA ARG A 68 10.67 6.87 -2.67
C ARG A 68 11.62 7.79 -3.44
N ASN A 69 12.19 8.78 -2.76
CA ASN A 69 13.16 9.68 -3.37
C ASN A 69 14.49 8.97 -3.63
N GLU A 70 14.94 8.12 -2.69
CA GLU A 70 16.14 7.29 -2.87
C GLU A 70 16.00 6.32 -4.06
N GLU A 71 14.84 5.70 -4.25
CA GLU A 71 14.60 4.84 -5.42
C GLU A 71 14.60 5.63 -6.73
N ARG A 72 14.07 6.87 -6.74
CA ARG A 72 14.12 7.73 -7.92
C ARG A 72 15.56 8.10 -8.29
N GLU A 73 16.37 8.49 -7.33
CA GLU A 73 17.78 8.83 -7.55
C GLU A 73 18.57 7.64 -8.10
N ARG A 74 18.31 6.42 -7.62
CA ARG A 74 18.95 5.19 -8.16
C ARG A 74 18.52 4.81 -9.57
N THR A 75 17.40 5.31 -10.06
CA THR A 75 16.89 4.99 -11.40
C THR A 75 17.31 6.01 -12.45
N GLU A 76 17.91 7.14 -12.02
CA GLU A 76 18.38 8.23 -12.88
C GLU A 76 19.92 8.23 -13.10
N GLU A 77 20.67 7.32 -12.46
CA GLU A 77 22.09 6.97 -12.76
C GLU A 77 22.22 5.82 -13.78
#